data_AF-A0ABD2PC04-F1
#
_entry.id   AF-A0ABD2PC04-F1
#
_cell.length_a   1.000
_cell.length_b   1.000
_cell.length_c   1.000
_cell.angle_alpha   90.00
_cell.angle_beta   90.00
_cell.angle_gamma   90.00
#
_symmetry.space_group_name_H-M   'P 1'
#
loop_
_entity.id
_entity.type
_entity.pdbx_description
1 polymer ?
#
loop_
_entity_poly.entity_id
_entity_poly.type
_entity_poly.pdbx_seq_one_letter_code
_entity_poly.pdbx_strand_id
1 'polypeptide(L)'
;MIEQLKMLIRQQQFKNAIRVYRYMGTHDTINEEKVEDLINTLNYDNLDDIAPFLPTFIPLTLKKLPSSLPIFVNWLYKKVFEMEQQNSYNFPQNAIDFMEITVQYLKTDEKKYSQLLLDNALLNNDSFIVSLKELLKSLNHLQVLKYNYGVKVALKEFIQPPKAVIKILLSLELDLEVYNRLLQEFTYKFILENELNPDEIFWNELI
;
A
#
# COMPACT_ATOMS: atom_id res chain seq x y z
N MET A 1 27.03 -12.86 5.84
CA MET A 1 26.19 -13.10 4.65
C MET A 1 25.23 -11.95 4.35
N ILE A 2 24.62 -11.30 5.35
CA ILE A 2 23.70 -10.17 5.13
C ILE A 2 24.35 -9.00 4.34
N GLU A 3 25.58 -8.63 4.66
CA GLU A 3 26.31 -7.57 3.94
C GLU A 3 26.62 -7.93 2.48
N GLN A 4 26.91 -9.21 2.22
CA GLN A 4 27.09 -9.71 0.85
C GLN A 4 25.77 -9.63 0.08
N LEU A 5 24.65 -9.99 0.71
CA LEU A 5 23.32 -9.86 0.11
C LEU A 5 23.00 -8.40 -0.23
N LYS A 6 23.25 -7.46 0.70
CA LYS A 6 23.05 -6.03 0.48
C LYS A 6 23.90 -5.51 -0.68
N MET A 7 25.16 -5.92 -0.76
CA MET A 7 26.03 -5.57 -1.88
C MET A 7 25.47 -6.08 -3.22
N LEU A 8 24.99 -7.32 -3.27
CA LEU A 8 24.41 -7.90 -4.50
C LEU A 8 23.12 -7.19 -4.91
N ILE A 9 22.28 -6.80 -3.96
CA ILE A 9 21.08 -5.99 -4.20
C ILE A 9 21.47 -4.62 -4.78
N ARG A 10 22.46 -3.94 -4.19
CA ARG A 10 23.00 -2.65 -4.68
C ARG A 10 23.61 -2.71 -6.07
N GLN A 11 24.18 -3.85 -6.44
CA GLN A 11 24.73 -4.09 -7.77
C GLN A 11 23.69 -4.64 -8.76
N GLN A 12 22.41 -4.68 -8.38
CA GLN A 12 21.31 -5.24 -9.17
C GLN A 12 21.54 -6.71 -9.60
N GLN A 13 22.38 -7.45 -8.87
CA GLN A 13 22.68 -8.85 -9.13
C GLN A 13 21.62 -9.77 -8.51
N PHE A 14 20.35 -9.58 -8.86
CA PHE A 14 19.23 -10.23 -8.17
C PHE A 14 19.24 -11.75 -8.23
N LYS A 15 19.75 -12.36 -9.32
CA LYS A 15 19.92 -13.81 -9.39
C LYS A 15 20.87 -14.33 -8.29
N ASN A 16 21.95 -13.60 -8.02
CA ASN A 16 22.92 -13.94 -6.98
C ASN A 16 22.35 -13.61 -5.60
N ALA A 17 21.70 -12.46 -5.45
CA ALA A 17 21.02 -12.07 -4.21
C ALA A 17 19.98 -13.11 -3.78
N ILE A 18 19.15 -13.61 -4.71
CA ILE A 18 18.16 -14.66 -4.45
C ILE A 18 18.83 -15.96 -3.98
N ARG A 19 19.95 -16.37 -4.60
CA ARG A 19 20.70 -17.56 -4.18
C ARG A 19 21.24 -17.42 -2.77
N VAL A 20 21.87 -16.29 -2.47
CA VAL A 20 22.40 -15.99 -1.13
C VAL A 20 21.26 -15.95 -0.12
N TYR A 21 20.14 -15.30 -0.43
CA TYR A 21 18.99 -15.20 0.48
C TYR A 21 18.35 -16.57 0.78
N ARG A 22 18.22 -17.44 -0.22
CA ARG A 22 17.75 -18.83 -0.02
C ARG A 22 18.70 -19.64 0.86
N TYR A 23 20.00 -19.48 0.65
CA TYR A 23 21.03 -20.13 1.47
C TYR A 23 21.01 -19.61 2.92
N MET A 24 20.90 -18.29 3.11
CA MET A 24 20.76 -17.68 4.43
C MET A 24 19.53 -18.22 5.14
N GLY A 25 18.36 -18.27 4.50
CA GLY A 25 17.19 -18.80 5.18
C GLY A 25 17.26 -20.30 5.51
N THR A 26 18.27 -21.04 5.04
CA THR A 26 18.46 -22.47 5.38
C THR A 26 19.55 -22.67 6.43
N HIS A 27 20.53 -21.76 6.53
CA HIS A 27 21.72 -21.94 7.37
C HIS A 27 21.94 -20.82 8.39
N ASP A 28 21.34 -19.65 8.19
CA ASP A 28 21.39 -18.49 9.09
C ASP A 28 20.02 -18.23 9.73
N THR A 29 20.03 -17.68 10.95
CA THR A 29 18.82 -17.16 11.60
C THR A 29 18.43 -15.81 10.98
N ILE A 30 17.28 -15.79 10.30
CA ILE A 30 16.62 -14.54 9.87
C ILE A 30 15.75 -14.05 11.04
N ASN A 31 15.95 -12.81 11.46
CA ASN A 31 15.16 -12.13 12.48
C ASN A 31 14.61 -10.80 11.92
N GLU A 32 13.76 -10.12 12.68
CA GLU A 32 13.06 -8.89 12.28
C GLU A 32 14.05 -7.78 11.91
N GLU A 33 15.11 -7.60 12.70
CA GLU A 33 16.16 -6.59 12.47
C GLU A 33 16.83 -6.76 11.09
N LYS A 34 17.19 -8.00 10.72
CA LYS A 34 17.78 -8.29 9.40
C LYS A 34 16.78 -8.07 8.27
N VAL A 35 15.50 -8.35 8.50
CA VAL A 35 14.45 -8.09 7.49
C VAL A 35 14.29 -6.59 7.26
N GLU A 36 14.26 -5.81 8.34
CA GLU A 36 14.17 -4.36 8.27
C GLU A 36 15.39 -3.73 7.57
N ASP A 37 16.61 -4.18 7.89
CA ASP A 37 17.84 -3.73 7.21
C ASP A 37 17.85 -4.06 5.70
N LEU A 38 17.36 -5.25 5.31
CA LEU A 38 17.22 -5.63 3.90
C LEU A 38 16.17 -4.80 3.19
N ILE A 39 15.00 -4.61 3.80
CA ILE A 39 13.93 -3.76 3.26
C ILE A 39 14.42 -2.34 3.06
N ASN A 40 15.14 -1.78 4.04
CA ASN A 40 15.71 -0.43 3.92
C ASN A 40 16.75 -0.34 2.81
N THR A 41 17.46 -1.43 2.52
CA THR A 41 18.38 -1.52 1.37
C THR A 41 17.64 -1.59 0.03
N LEU A 42 16.37 -2.00 0.02
CA LEU A 42 15.50 -2.05 -1.16
C LEU A 42 14.79 -0.71 -1.45
N ASN A 43 15.01 0.35 -0.66
CA ASN A 43 14.45 1.67 -0.94
C ASN A 43 15.17 2.36 -2.11
N TYR A 44 15.07 1.79 -3.31
CA TYR A 44 15.49 2.43 -4.56
C TYR A 44 14.41 3.38 -5.05
N ASP A 45 14.83 4.41 -5.80
CA ASP A 45 13.93 5.37 -6.43
C ASP A 45 13.09 4.73 -7.55
N ASN A 46 13.59 3.65 -8.18
CA ASN A 46 12.87 2.90 -9.19
C ASN A 46 12.41 1.52 -8.68
N LEU A 47 11.12 1.24 -8.78
CA LEU A 47 10.55 -0.05 -8.44
C LEU A 47 10.99 -1.18 -9.36
N ASP A 48 11.28 -0.86 -10.63
CA ASP A 48 11.76 -1.83 -11.61
C ASP A 48 13.09 -2.45 -11.16
N ASP A 49 13.88 -1.70 -10.40
CA ASP A 49 15.14 -2.19 -9.86
C ASP A 49 14.89 -3.30 -8.85
N ILE A 50 13.87 -3.20 -7.98
CA ILE A 50 13.65 -4.20 -6.91
C ILE A 50 12.63 -5.28 -7.26
N ALA A 51 11.79 -5.05 -8.28
CA ALA A 51 10.74 -5.96 -8.69
C ALA A 51 11.20 -7.43 -8.90
N PRO A 52 12.42 -7.73 -9.41
CA PRO A 52 12.88 -9.11 -9.55
C PRO A 52 13.15 -9.84 -8.22
N PHE A 53 13.38 -9.11 -7.12
CA PHE A 53 13.75 -9.67 -5.83
C PHE A 53 12.54 -9.96 -4.92
N LEU A 54 11.55 -9.06 -4.91
CA LEU A 54 10.36 -9.12 -4.06
C LEU A 54 9.60 -10.46 -4.11
N PRO A 55 9.37 -11.10 -5.29
CA PRO A 55 8.60 -12.34 -5.39
C PRO A 55 9.24 -13.52 -4.67
N THR A 56 10.56 -13.48 -4.45
CA THR A 56 11.25 -14.49 -3.63
C THR A 56 11.41 -14.01 -2.19
N PHE A 57 11.77 -12.75 -2.00
CA PHE A 57 12.09 -12.20 -0.69
C PHE A 57 10.89 -12.22 0.25
N ILE A 58 9.75 -11.64 -0.16
CA ILE A 58 8.58 -11.49 0.70
C ILE A 58 8.00 -12.86 1.11
N PRO A 59 7.64 -13.77 0.19
CA PRO A 59 7.00 -15.03 0.58
C PRO A 59 7.93 -15.93 1.39
N LEU A 60 9.23 -15.96 1.05
CA LEU A 60 10.20 -16.79 1.77
C LEU A 60 10.49 -16.24 3.17
N THR A 61 10.50 -14.92 3.35
CA THR A 61 10.61 -14.28 4.67
C THR A 61 9.41 -14.65 5.52
N LEU A 62 8.19 -14.43 5.01
CA LEU A 62 6.95 -14.69 5.76
C LEU A 62 6.76 -16.16 6.10
N LYS A 63 7.24 -17.07 5.25
CA LYS A 63 7.26 -18.50 5.55
C LYS A 63 8.15 -18.82 6.75
N LYS A 64 9.25 -18.11 6.96
CA LYS A 64 10.22 -18.39 8.03
C LYS A 64 10.00 -17.57 9.28
N LEU A 65 9.51 -16.34 9.11
CA LEU A 65 9.34 -15.34 10.15
C LEU A 65 8.00 -14.61 9.93
N PRO A 66 6.86 -15.23 10.26
CA PRO A 66 5.55 -14.60 10.09
C PRO A 66 5.39 -13.28 10.85
N SER A 67 6.10 -13.12 11.97
CA SER A 67 6.18 -11.88 12.77
C SER A 67 6.75 -10.69 12.00
N SER A 68 7.37 -10.89 10.83
CA SER A 68 7.85 -9.81 9.96
C SER A 68 6.77 -9.16 9.09
N LEU A 69 5.53 -9.68 9.08
CA LEU A 69 4.42 -9.10 8.31
C LEU A 69 4.22 -7.59 8.53
N PRO A 70 4.24 -7.06 9.76
CA PRO A 70 4.10 -5.62 10.00
C PRO A 70 5.21 -4.79 9.34
N ILE A 71 6.42 -5.33 9.22
CA ILE A 71 7.56 -4.65 8.59
C ILE A 71 7.29 -4.47 7.09
N PHE A 72 6.81 -5.51 6.41
CA PHE A 72 6.44 -5.43 5.00
C PHE A 72 5.27 -4.49 4.76
N VAL A 73 4.26 -4.51 5.64
CA VAL A 73 3.09 -3.62 5.54
C VAL A 73 3.51 -2.17 5.70
N ASN A 74 4.28 -1.84 6.74
CA ASN A 74 4.78 -0.49 6.98
C ASN A 74 5.67 0.01 5.84
N TRP A 75 6.52 -0.87 5.31
CA TRP A 75 7.34 -0.55 4.13
C TRP A 75 6.48 -0.26 2.91
N LEU A 76 5.47 -1.08 2.62
CA LEU A 76 4.57 -0.88 1.50
C LEU A 76 3.81 0.45 1.61
N TYR A 77 3.31 0.78 2.80
CA TYR A 77 2.71 2.09 3.10
C TYR A 77 3.66 3.23 2.76
N LYS A 78 4.86 3.22 3.36
CA LYS A 78 5.87 4.25 3.12
C LYS A 78 6.19 4.38 1.63
N LYS A 79 6.31 3.26 0.93
CA LYS A 79 6.64 3.24 -0.49
C LYS A 79 5.55 3.88 -1.33
N VAL A 80 4.28 3.63 -1.03
CA VAL A 80 3.15 4.27 -1.72
C VAL A 80 3.17 5.79 -1.57
N PHE A 81 3.49 6.32 -0.38
CA PHE A 81 3.67 7.76 -0.19
C PHE A 81 4.87 8.33 -0.95
N GLU A 82 5.99 7.60 -1.00
CA GLU A 82 7.16 8.00 -1.80
C GLU A 82 6.82 8.04 -3.30
N MET A 83 6.01 7.09 -3.80
CA MET A 83 5.60 7.05 -5.20
C MET A 83 4.78 8.25 -5.63
N GLU A 84 3.95 8.80 -4.75
CA GLU A 84 3.23 10.05 -4.99
C GLU A 84 4.19 11.21 -5.23
N GLN A 85 5.27 11.29 -4.45
CA GLN A 85 6.28 12.35 -4.55
C GLN A 85 7.20 12.18 -5.77
N GLN A 86 7.61 10.94 -6.05
CA GLN A 86 8.57 10.61 -7.10
C GLN A 86 7.92 10.60 -8.50
N ASN A 87 6.65 10.22 -8.61
CA ASN A 87 5.96 10.10 -9.89
C ASN A 87 4.47 10.50 -9.78
N SER A 88 4.22 11.76 -9.42
CA SER A 88 2.87 12.35 -9.33
C SER A 88 2.08 12.31 -10.65
N TYR A 89 2.77 12.22 -11.79
CA TYR A 89 2.15 12.13 -13.11
C TYR A 89 1.45 10.78 -13.32
N ASN A 90 2.10 9.66 -12.96
CA ASN A 90 1.48 8.32 -13.08
C ASN A 90 0.69 7.93 -11.82
N PHE A 91 0.88 8.64 -10.70
CA PHE A 91 0.13 8.40 -9.47
C PHE A 91 -1.38 8.70 -9.66
N PRO A 92 -2.31 7.87 -9.16
CA PRO A 92 -2.11 6.71 -8.28
C PRO A 92 -1.97 5.36 -9.00
N GLN A 93 -2.06 5.29 -10.34
CA GLN A 93 -2.06 4.00 -11.08
C GLN A 93 -0.83 3.15 -10.77
N ASN A 94 0.36 3.73 -10.84
CA ASN A 94 1.60 3.02 -10.54
C ASN A 94 1.61 2.42 -9.11
N ALA A 95 1.04 3.13 -8.14
CA ALA A 95 0.93 2.66 -6.76
C ALA A 95 -0.09 1.52 -6.63
N ILE A 96 -1.21 1.59 -7.36
CA ILE A 96 -2.20 0.50 -7.43
C ILE A 96 -1.54 -0.77 -7.98
N ASP A 97 -0.91 -0.68 -9.14
CA ASP A 97 -0.26 -1.83 -9.80
C ASP A 97 0.79 -2.47 -8.87
N PHE A 98 1.61 -1.64 -8.23
CA PHE A 98 2.63 -2.09 -7.28
C PHE A 98 2.02 -2.76 -6.04
N MET A 99 0.96 -2.18 -5.48
CA MET A 99 0.27 -2.74 -4.32
C MET A 99 -0.39 -4.07 -4.64
N GLU A 100 -1.10 -4.18 -5.75
CA GLU A 100 -1.79 -5.41 -6.14
C GLU A 100 -0.80 -6.57 -6.28
N ILE A 101 0.33 -6.33 -6.96
CA ILE A 101 1.41 -7.31 -7.11
C ILE A 101 2.03 -7.66 -5.76
N THR A 102 2.35 -6.67 -4.93
CA THR A 102 3.02 -6.90 -3.63
C THR A 102 2.11 -7.62 -2.64
N VAL A 103 0.82 -7.30 -2.61
CA VAL A 103 -0.19 -7.98 -1.79
C VAL A 103 -0.33 -9.46 -2.18
N GLN A 104 -0.13 -9.81 -3.45
CA GLN A 104 -0.07 -11.22 -3.85
C GLN A 104 1.12 -11.94 -3.21
N TYR A 105 2.28 -11.28 -3.07
CA TYR A 105 3.44 -11.88 -2.40
C TYR A 105 3.24 -12.03 -0.87
N LEU A 106 2.43 -11.16 -0.26
CA LEU A 106 2.05 -11.28 1.15
C LEU A 106 1.11 -12.48 1.39
N LYS A 107 0.35 -12.90 0.37
CA LYS A 107 -0.51 -14.08 0.41
C LYS A 107 0.31 -15.33 0.10
N THR A 108 0.85 -15.99 1.12
CA THR A 108 1.52 -17.28 0.93
C THR A 108 0.51 -18.38 0.60
N ASP A 109 0.74 -19.09 -0.50
CA ASP A 109 -0.17 -20.07 -1.16
C ASP A 109 -0.48 -21.36 -0.37
N GLU A 110 -0.05 -21.45 0.89
CA GLU A 110 -0.28 -22.65 1.69
C GLU A 110 -1.58 -22.47 2.48
N LYS A 111 -2.60 -23.28 2.15
CA LYS A 111 -3.83 -23.49 2.94
C LYS A 111 -3.57 -23.73 4.45
N LYS A 112 -2.33 -24.07 4.83
CA LYS A 112 -1.85 -24.18 6.22
C LYS A 112 -1.48 -22.83 6.88
N TYR A 113 -0.99 -21.85 6.11
CA TYR A 113 -0.75 -20.50 6.60
C TYR A 113 -2.03 -19.72 6.78
N SER A 114 -3.07 -20.00 6.00
CA SER A 114 -4.41 -19.44 6.21
C SER A 114 -4.94 -19.77 7.61
N GLN A 115 -4.60 -20.96 8.12
CA GLN A 115 -5.05 -21.43 9.44
C GLN A 115 -4.18 -20.87 10.57
N LEU A 116 -2.85 -20.78 10.40
CA LEU A 116 -1.97 -20.09 11.35
C LEU A 116 -2.14 -18.56 11.34
N LEU A 117 -2.49 -17.97 10.20
CA LEU A 117 -2.90 -16.57 10.11
C LEU A 117 -4.28 -16.40 10.73
N LEU A 118 -5.25 -17.32 10.59
CA LEU A 118 -6.52 -17.25 11.31
C LEU A 118 -6.35 -17.39 12.82
N ASP A 119 -5.54 -18.33 13.27
CA ASP A 119 -5.28 -18.61 14.70
C ASP A 119 -4.49 -17.46 15.36
N ASN A 120 -3.70 -16.69 14.59
CA ASN A 120 -3.05 -15.45 15.04
C ASN A 120 -3.80 -14.15 14.63
N ALA A 121 -4.78 -14.22 13.72
CA ALA A 121 -5.61 -13.11 13.26
C ALA A 121 -6.58 -12.68 14.34
N LEU A 122 -7.02 -13.64 15.15
CA LEU A 122 -7.84 -13.38 16.33
C LEU A 122 -7.13 -12.51 17.38
N LEU A 123 -5.81 -12.27 17.27
CA LEU A 123 -5.08 -11.48 18.25
C LEU A 123 -4.46 -10.18 17.72
N ASN A 124 -4.03 -10.04 16.44
CA ASN A 124 -3.48 -8.75 15.93
C ASN A 124 -3.39 -8.57 14.39
N ASN A 125 -3.41 -9.63 13.56
CA ASN A 125 -3.03 -9.53 12.14
C ASN A 125 -4.12 -9.04 11.17
N ASP A 126 -5.40 -9.08 11.54
CA ASP A 126 -6.48 -8.60 10.67
C ASP A 126 -6.34 -7.09 10.39
N SER A 127 -5.80 -6.33 11.33
CA SER A 127 -5.59 -4.88 11.19
C SER A 127 -4.69 -4.51 10.01
N PHE A 128 -3.63 -5.27 9.74
CA PHE A 128 -2.67 -4.95 8.67
C PHE A 128 -3.20 -5.25 7.26
N ILE A 129 -3.98 -6.32 7.10
CA ILE A 129 -4.58 -6.63 5.80
C ILE A 129 -5.78 -5.72 5.54
N VAL A 130 -6.55 -5.37 6.58
CA VAL A 130 -7.60 -4.35 6.49
C VAL A 130 -7.00 -3.01 6.08
N SER A 131 -5.91 -2.58 6.72
CA SER A 131 -5.28 -1.30 6.40
C SER A 131 -4.79 -1.26 4.95
N LEU A 132 -4.12 -2.31 4.45
CA LEU A 132 -3.74 -2.38 3.03
C LEU A 132 -4.93 -2.33 2.06
N LYS A 133 -6.08 -2.93 2.43
CA LYS A 133 -7.30 -2.82 1.63
C LYS A 133 -7.86 -1.40 1.64
N GLU A 134 -7.85 -0.72 2.78
CA GLU A 134 -8.27 0.68 2.89
C GLU A 134 -7.36 1.61 2.09
N LEU A 135 -6.05 1.38 2.10
CA LEU A 135 -5.09 2.10 1.27
C LEU A 135 -5.38 1.88 -0.22
N LEU A 136 -5.60 0.63 -0.64
CA LEU A 136 -5.93 0.32 -2.04
C LEU A 136 -7.26 0.97 -2.47
N LYS A 137 -8.27 0.92 -1.59
CA LYS A 137 -9.56 1.61 -1.81
C LYS A 137 -9.34 3.11 -2.00
N SER A 138 -8.50 3.71 -1.15
CA SER A 138 -8.15 5.13 -1.22
C SER A 138 -7.45 5.50 -2.53
N LEU A 139 -6.50 4.68 -2.99
CA LEU A 139 -5.84 4.88 -4.28
C LEU A 139 -6.81 4.78 -5.46
N ASN A 140 -7.74 3.82 -5.43
CA ASN A 140 -8.77 3.69 -6.46
C ASN A 140 -9.71 4.92 -6.49
N HIS A 141 -10.08 5.44 -5.32
CA HIS A 141 -10.84 6.68 -5.25
C HIS A 141 -10.07 7.88 -5.82
N LEU A 142 -8.79 8.02 -5.48
CA LEU A 142 -7.92 9.05 -6.06
C LEU A 142 -7.78 8.91 -7.58
N GLN A 143 -7.76 7.68 -8.10
CA GLN A 143 -7.72 7.42 -9.54
C GLN A 143 -8.98 7.95 -10.21
N VAL A 144 -10.16 7.64 -9.66
CA VAL A 144 -11.45 8.14 -10.14
C VAL A 144 -11.49 9.67 -10.10
N LEU A 145 -11.08 10.28 -8.99
CA LEU A 145 -11.00 11.75 -8.85
C LEU A 145 -10.14 12.38 -9.94
N LYS A 146 -8.94 11.83 -10.18
CA LYS A 146 -7.99 12.34 -11.17
C LYS A 146 -8.49 12.19 -12.59
N TYR A 147 -8.95 11.01 -12.99
CA TYR A 147 -9.25 10.71 -14.39
C TYR A 147 -10.66 11.09 -14.81
N ASN A 148 -11.64 11.04 -13.90
CA ASN A 148 -13.03 11.35 -14.25
C ASN A 148 -13.38 12.82 -14.01
N TYR A 149 -12.76 13.44 -13.00
CA TYR A 149 -13.10 14.81 -12.56
C TYR A 149 -11.93 15.80 -12.67
N GLY A 150 -10.72 15.36 -13.04
CA GLY A 150 -9.53 16.22 -13.10
C GLY A 150 -9.05 16.70 -11.73
N VAL A 151 -9.56 16.11 -10.64
CA VAL A 151 -9.30 16.52 -9.27
C VAL A 151 -8.03 15.84 -8.75
N LYS A 152 -7.12 16.65 -8.18
CA LYS A 152 -5.91 16.15 -7.53
C LYS A 152 -5.99 16.43 -6.04
N VAL A 153 -6.04 15.38 -5.24
CA VAL A 153 -5.99 15.43 -3.77
C VAL A 153 -4.77 14.61 -3.35
N ALA A 154 -3.98 15.11 -2.39
CA ALA A 154 -2.83 14.35 -1.92
C ALA A 154 -3.30 13.11 -1.15
N LEU A 155 -2.61 11.98 -1.28
CA LEU A 155 -2.95 10.75 -0.57
C LEU A 155 -3.07 10.97 0.93
N LYS A 156 -2.12 11.73 1.51
CA LYS A 156 -2.12 12.12 2.94
C LYS A 156 -3.43 12.80 3.38
N GLU A 157 -4.03 13.60 2.51
CA GLU A 157 -5.27 14.31 2.75
C GLU A 157 -6.48 13.40 2.56
N PHE A 158 -6.39 12.46 1.62
CA PHE A 158 -7.48 11.54 1.31
C PHE A 158 -7.63 10.39 2.31
N ILE A 159 -6.58 10.00 3.02
CA ILE A 159 -6.65 8.99 4.09
C ILE A 159 -7.11 9.54 5.44
N GLN A 160 -7.48 10.82 5.50
CA GLN A 160 -8.06 11.42 6.70
C GLN A 160 -9.45 10.84 6.99
N PRO A 161 -10.03 11.09 8.19
CA PRO A 161 -11.39 10.68 8.48
C PRO A 161 -12.37 11.14 7.39
N PRO A 162 -13.38 10.32 7.00
CA PRO A 162 -14.22 10.60 5.83
C PRO A 162 -14.85 11.99 5.81
N LYS A 163 -15.26 12.51 6.97
CA LYS A 163 -15.79 13.89 7.10
C LYS A 163 -14.79 14.97 6.66
N ALA A 164 -13.50 14.79 6.94
CA ALA A 164 -12.46 15.73 6.50
C ALA A 164 -12.25 15.66 4.99
N VAL A 165 -12.25 14.44 4.42
CA VAL A 165 -12.15 14.23 2.97
C VAL A 165 -13.34 14.89 2.25
N ILE A 166 -14.55 14.73 2.77
CA ILE A 166 -15.75 15.35 2.19
C ILE A 166 -15.63 16.88 2.19
N LYS A 167 -15.19 17.49 3.30
CA LYS A 167 -14.95 18.95 3.34
C LYS A 167 -13.97 19.40 2.26
N ILE A 168 -12.89 18.65 2.04
CA ILE A 168 -11.95 18.93 0.96
C ILE A 168 -12.67 18.90 -0.38
N LEU A 169 -13.43 17.84 -0.68
CA LEU A 169 -14.17 17.69 -1.94
C LEU A 169 -15.19 18.82 -2.18
N LEU A 170 -15.88 19.28 -1.13
CA LEU A 170 -16.84 20.38 -1.22
C LEU A 170 -16.17 21.75 -1.38
N SER A 171 -14.93 21.90 -0.92
CA SER A 171 -14.16 23.14 -1.05
C SER A 171 -13.46 23.31 -2.40
N LEU A 172 -13.55 22.33 -3.30
CA LEU A 172 -12.87 22.37 -4.60
C LEU A 172 -13.48 23.42 -5.53
N GLU A 173 -12.63 24.29 -6.05
CA GLU A 173 -12.98 25.25 -7.10
C GLU A 173 -12.96 24.54 -8.47
N LEU A 174 -14.12 24.09 -8.92
CA LEU A 174 -14.31 23.40 -10.20
C LEU A 174 -15.34 24.10 -11.07
N ASP A 175 -15.32 23.80 -12.37
CA ASP A 175 -16.44 24.14 -13.25
C ASP A 175 -17.75 23.53 -12.72
N LEU A 176 -18.85 24.27 -12.86
CA LEU A 176 -20.15 23.88 -12.30
C LEU A 176 -20.62 22.50 -12.78
N GLU A 177 -20.41 22.15 -14.05
CA GLU A 177 -20.82 20.86 -14.60
C GLU A 177 -19.97 19.71 -14.03
N VAL A 178 -18.67 19.95 -13.83
CA VAL A 178 -17.75 18.97 -13.22
C VAL A 178 -18.09 18.81 -11.73
N TYR A 179 -18.32 19.92 -11.03
CA TYR A 179 -18.67 19.94 -9.62
C TYR A 179 -19.97 19.18 -9.34
N ASN A 180 -21.01 19.41 -10.14
CA ASN A 180 -22.29 18.71 -10.01
C ASN A 180 -22.15 17.20 -10.22
N ARG A 181 -21.37 16.77 -11.23
CA ARG A 181 -21.09 15.35 -11.46
C ARG A 181 -20.27 14.74 -10.32
N LEU A 182 -19.25 15.44 -9.83
CA LEU A 182 -18.45 14.99 -8.68
C LEU A 182 -19.34 14.76 -7.46
N LEU A 183 -20.22 15.70 -7.14
CA LEU A 183 -21.14 15.60 -6.02
C LEU A 183 -22.07 14.39 -6.13
N GLN A 184 -22.73 14.23 -7.28
CA GLN A 184 -23.76 13.21 -7.48
C GLN A 184 -23.19 11.81 -7.64
N GLU A 185 -22.10 11.66 -8.40
CA GLU A 185 -21.61 10.36 -8.82
C GLU A 185 -20.51 9.80 -7.93
N PHE A 186 -19.75 10.67 -7.26
CA PHE A 186 -18.63 10.29 -6.40
C PHE A 186 -18.89 10.64 -4.93
N THR A 187 -19.07 11.92 -4.59
CA THR A 187 -19.15 12.37 -3.18
C THR A 187 -20.33 11.73 -2.45
N TYR A 188 -21.50 11.68 -3.08
CA TYR A 188 -22.68 11.02 -2.49
C TYR A 188 -22.43 9.53 -2.21
N LYS A 189 -21.82 8.81 -3.15
CA LYS A 189 -21.46 7.39 -2.94
C LYS A 189 -20.41 7.23 -1.85
N PHE A 190 -19.40 8.09 -1.83
CA PHE A 190 -18.36 8.09 -0.81
C PHE A 190 -18.94 8.31 0.60
N ILE A 191 -19.91 9.20 0.75
CA ILE A 191 -20.63 9.41 2.03
C ILE A 191 -21.32 8.11 2.47
N LEU A 192 -22.09 7.48 1.58
CA LEU A 192 -22.83 6.26 1.88
C LEU A 192 -21.90 5.07 2.19
N GLU A 193 -20.82 4.91 1.45
CA GLU A 193 -19.83 3.86 1.67
C GLU A 193 -19.09 3.98 3.01
N ASN A 194 -19.09 5.16 3.61
CA ASN A 194 -18.51 5.42 4.93
C ASN A 194 -19.58 5.52 6.02
N GLU A 195 -20.79 5.04 5.76
CA GLU A 195 -21.91 4.98 6.71
C GLU A 195 -22.30 6.36 7.29
N LEU A 196 -22.08 7.43 6.52
CA LEU A 196 -22.45 8.79 6.90
C LEU A 196 -23.82 9.16 6.32
N ASN A 197 -24.54 10.07 7.00
CA ASN A 197 -25.80 10.61 6.51
C ASN A 197 -25.54 11.80 5.55
N PRO A 198 -25.89 11.70 4.25
CA PRO A 198 -25.70 12.80 3.31
C PRO A 198 -26.42 14.09 3.73
N ASP A 199 -27.64 13.98 4.24
CA ASP A 199 -28.42 15.17 4.63
C ASP A 199 -27.70 15.93 5.75
N GLU A 200 -27.22 15.24 6.78
CA GLU A 200 -26.46 15.85 7.88
C GLU A 200 -25.19 16.54 7.37
N ILE A 201 -24.48 15.92 6.44
CA ILE A 201 -23.24 16.46 5.88
C ILE A 201 -23.52 17.71 5.06
N PHE A 202 -24.47 17.68 4.13
CA PHE A 202 -24.78 18.84 3.30
C PHE A 202 -25.39 19.99 4.11
N TRP A 203 -26.23 19.70 5.11
CA TRP A 203 -26.77 20.74 5.99
C TRP A 203 -25.68 21.48 6.77
N ASN A 204 -24.65 20.78 7.24
CA ASN A 204 -23.57 21.38 8.04
C ASN A 204 -22.55 22.20 7.23
N GLU A 205 -22.49 22.04 5.92
CA GLU A 205 -21.53 22.73 5.05
C GLU A 205 -22.17 23.87 4.24
N LEU A 206 -23.52 23.99 4.26
CA LEU A 206 -24.28 25.07 3.63
C LEU A 206 -24.62 26.23 4.58
N ILE A 207 -24.32 26.10 5.89
CA ILE A 207 -24.52 27.10 6.95
C ILE A 207 -23.17 27.71 7.31
#